data_AF-A0A318YTZ0-F1
#
_entry.id   AF-A0A318YTZ0-F1
#
_cell.length_a   1.000
_cell.length_b   1.000
_cell.length_c   1.000
_cell.angle_alpha   90.00
_cell.angle_beta   90.00
_cell.angle_gamma   90.00
#
_symmetry.space_group_name_H-M   'P 1'
#
loop_
_entity.id
_entity.type
_entity.pdbx_description
1 polymer ?
#
loop_
_entity_poly.entity_id
_entity_poly.type
_entity_poly.pdbx_seq_one_letter_code
_entity_poly.pdbx_strand_id
1 'polypeptide(L)'
;MMEESSKHPVAFKIGQAFHGLELSEQLPTFIPEEASEDDTSSEYVDIVHVMGISRPERMSLEAVFGDHFTSHAERREFVYQSNASHFLLGDLTGYYVEKEALQLLAGLLQFRPSSVGKSSYSRSIIFIAYELGALVVERAVALSGSHQTIWTSIFTDTVRFVS
;
A
#
# COMPACT_ATOMS: atom_id res chain seq x y z
N MET A 1 -12.83 17.15 32.85
CA MET A 1 -11.57 16.90 32.12
C MET A 1 -11.82 15.67 31.27
N MET A 2 -11.91 15.85 29.95
CA MET A 2 -12.06 14.73 29.01
C MET A 2 -10.65 14.34 28.60
N GLU A 3 -10.25 13.11 28.91
CA GLU A 3 -9.04 12.53 28.33
C GLU A 3 -9.26 12.38 26.82
N GLU A 4 -8.46 13.10 26.04
CA GLU A 4 -8.28 12.83 24.62
C GLU A 4 -7.75 11.42 24.48
N SER A 5 -8.65 10.49 24.14
CA SER A 5 -8.26 9.21 23.60
C SER A 5 -7.60 9.47 22.24
N SER A 6 -6.27 9.60 22.26
CA SER A 6 -5.41 9.55 21.07
C SER A 6 -5.67 8.22 20.35
N LYS A 7 -6.67 8.22 19.47
CA LYS A 7 -7.03 7.09 18.62
C LYS A 7 -5.97 6.94 17.55
N HIS A 8 -4.88 6.26 17.90
CA HIS A 8 -3.98 5.71 16.90
C HIS A 8 -4.80 4.84 15.91
N PRO A 9 -4.48 4.88 14.61
CA PRO A 9 -5.08 3.98 13.64
C PRO A 9 -4.85 2.53 14.09
N VAL A 10 -5.74 1.62 13.67
CA VAL A 10 -5.68 0.18 14.01
C VAL A 10 -4.22 -0.28 13.95
N ALA A 11 -3.67 -0.67 15.10
CA ALA A 11 -2.28 -1.07 15.20
C ALA A 11 -2.12 -2.46 14.58
N PHE A 12 -1.72 -2.49 13.31
CA PHE A 12 -1.29 -3.71 12.64
C PHE A 12 0.09 -4.11 13.15
N LYS A 13 0.37 -5.41 13.21
CA LYS A 13 1.68 -5.92 13.62
C LYS A 13 2.54 -6.20 12.39
N ILE A 14 3.84 -5.92 12.48
CA ILE A 14 4.80 -6.40 11.48
C ILE A 14 4.67 -7.94 11.35
N GLY A 15 4.65 -8.44 10.13
CA GLY A 15 4.39 -9.83 9.76
C GLY A 15 2.91 -10.21 9.70
N GLN A 16 1.99 -9.30 10.02
CA GLN A 16 0.56 -9.54 9.83
C GLN A 16 0.22 -9.57 8.35
N ALA A 17 -0.50 -10.60 7.92
CA ALA A 17 -0.85 -10.80 6.52
C ALA A 17 -2.35 -11.03 6.32
N PHE A 18 -2.91 -10.44 5.27
CA PHE A 18 -4.27 -10.63 4.81
C PHE A 18 -4.29 -10.79 3.29
N HIS A 19 -4.94 -11.85 2.80
CA HIS A 19 -5.11 -12.08 1.36
C HIS A 19 -3.80 -12.07 0.56
N GLY A 20 -2.68 -12.49 1.14
CA GLY A 20 -1.37 -12.48 0.48
C GLY A 20 -0.60 -11.17 0.57
N LEU A 21 -1.20 -10.11 1.14
CA LEU A 21 -0.56 -8.84 1.48
C LEU A 21 -0.10 -8.86 2.94
N GLU A 22 1.19 -8.68 3.18
CA GLU A 22 1.82 -8.67 4.50
C GLU A 22 2.37 -7.28 4.83
N LEU A 23 2.17 -6.80 6.06
CA LEU A 23 2.88 -5.62 6.59
C LEU A 23 4.31 -6.02 6.93
N SER A 24 5.28 -5.66 6.10
CA SER A 24 6.68 -6.03 6.28
C SER A 24 7.41 -5.08 7.21
N GLU A 25 7.16 -3.77 7.07
CA GLU A 25 7.85 -2.75 7.85
C GLU A 25 6.90 -1.60 8.19
N GLN A 26 7.12 -1.02 9.36
CA GLN A 26 6.46 0.20 9.78
C GLN A 26 7.52 1.14 10.36
N LEU A 27 7.79 2.22 9.64
CA LEU A 27 8.76 3.22 10.05
C LEU A 27 8.03 4.38 10.73
N PRO A 28 8.36 4.69 11.99
CA PRO A 28 7.74 5.80 12.69
C PRO A 28 8.14 7.13 12.04
N THR A 29 7.26 8.12 12.14
CA THR A 29 7.52 9.51 11.77
C THR A 29 8.79 10.01 12.45
N PHE A 30 9.77 10.51 11.68
CA PHE A 30 10.81 11.35 12.26
C PHE A 30 10.17 12.71 12.54
N ILE A 31 9.93 13.02 13.82
CA ILE A 31 9.59 14.35 14.28
C ILE A 31 10.92 14.98 14.73
N PRO A 32 11.56 15.88 13.98
CA PRO A 32 12.72 16.60 14.49
C PRO A 32 12.27 17.46 15.68
N GLU A 33 13.13 17.56 16.69
CA GLU A 33 12.88 18.31 17.93
C GLU A 33 12.59 19.82 17.69
N GLU A 34 12.78 20.33 16.47
CA GLU A 34 12.51 21.70 16.05
C GLU A 34 11.41 21.84 14.98
N ALA A 35 10.52 20.86 14.83
CA ALA A 35 9.35 21.02 13.96
C ALA A 35 8.43 22.10 14.52
N SER A 36 8.42 23.28 13.90
CA SER A 36 7.45 24.33 14.16
C SER A 36 6.03 23.78 13.99
N GLU A 37 5.11 24.13 14.89
CA GLU A 37 3.71 23.67 14.93
C GLU A 37 2.89 23.92 13.64
N ASP A 38 3.47 24.59 12.65
CA ASP A 38 2.84 24.91 11.36
C ASP A 38 3.16 23.91 10.23
N ASP A 39 4.09 22.95 10.46
CA ASP A 39 4.49 21.96 9.44
C ASP A 39 3.51 20.77 9.43
N THR A 40 2.26 21.06 9.06
CA THR A 40 1.11 20.14 9.05
C THR A 40 1.10 19.13 7.89
N SER A 41 2.19 19.00 7.14
CA SER A 41 2.26 18.13 5.95
C SER A 41 2.98 16.80 6.22
N SER A 42 2.62 16.09 7.29
CA SER A 42 3.02 14.68 7.41
C SER A 42 2.25 13.85 6.38
N GLU A 43 2.86 13.64 5.20
CA GLU A 43 2.31 12.73 4.20
C GLU A 43 2.42 11.29 4.71
N TYR A 44 1.29 10.64 4.91
CA TYR A 44 1.24 9.23 5.25
C TYR A 44 1.34 8.41 3.97
N VAL A 45 2.31 7.50 3.88
CA VAL A 45 2.54 6.72 2.65
C VAL A 45 2.47 5.22 2.95
N ASP A 46 1.77 4.51 2.08
CA ASP A 46 1.75 3.05 2.01
C ASP A 46 2.50 2.62 0.74
N ILE A 47 3.58 1.87 0.90
CA ILE A 47 4.39 1.36 -0.20
C ILE A 47 4.05 -0.12 -0.36
N VAL A 48 3.59 -0.50 -1.54
CA VAL A 48 3.08 -1.85 -1.81
C VAL A 48 3.94 -2.51 -2.87
N HIS A 49 4.80 -3.42 -2.43
CA HIS A 49 5.61 -4.26 -3.28
C HIS A 49 4.76 -5.42 -3.80
N VAL A 50 4.60 -5.54 -5.12
CA VAL A 50 3.77 -6.58 -5.74
C VAL A 50 4.66 -7.55 -6.52
N MET A 51 4.82 -8.75 -5.98
CA MET A 51 5.69 -9.79 -6.54
C MET A 51 4.89 -10.77 -7.39
N GLY A 52 5.36 -11.04 -8.62
CA GLY A 52 4.71 -11.93 -9.58
C GLY A 52 5.09 -13.40 -9.43
N ILE A 53 6.36 -13.74 -9.62
CA ILE A 53 6.85 -15.14 -9.61
C ILE A 53 7.91 -15.32 -8.52
N SER A 54 8.96 -14.50 -8.55
CA SER A 54 10.07 -14.58 -7.62
C SER A 54 9.90 -13.61 -6.44
N ARG A 55 10.73 -13.78 -5.40
CA ARG A 55 10.93 -12.77 -4.35
C ARG A 55 12.22 -12.00 -4.68
N PRO A 56 12.18 -11.02 -5.60
CA PRO A 56 13.37 -10.24 -5.91
C PRO A 56 13.81 -9.43 -4.69
N GLU A 57 15.06 -8.99 -4.71
CA GLU A 57 15.53 -7.97 -3.77
C GLU A 57 14.65 -6.72 -3.92
N ARG A 58 14.07 -6.26 -2.80
CA ARG A 58 13.18 -5.10 -2.82
C ARG A 58 13.99 -3.87 -3.23
N MET A 59 13.42 -3.07 -4.12
CA MET A 59 13.96 -1.75 -4.44
C MET A 59 14.07 -0.94 -3.15
N SER A 60 15.25 -0.37 -2.91
CA SER A 60 15.48 0.44 -1.72
C SER A 60 14.62 1.71 -1.76
N LEU A 61 14.22 2.22 -0.60
CA LEU A 61 13.40 3.43 -0.54
C LEU A 61 14.12 4.64 -1.12
N GLU A 62 15.44 4.69 -1.01
CA GLU A 62 16.27 5.73 -1.63
C GLU A 62 16.12 5.72 -3.16
N ALA A 63 16.02 4.54 -3.77
CA ALA A 63 15.77 4.43 -5.21
C ALA A 63 14.33 4.85 -5.60
N VAL A 64 13.36 4.66 -4.70
CA VAL A 64 11.95 5.02 -4.94
C VAL A 64 11.71 6.52 -4.83
N PHE A 65 12.30 7.18 -3.82
CA PHE A 65 12.04 8.58 -3.50
C PHE A 65 13.18 9.55 -3.84
N GLY A 66 14.40 9.05 -4.11
CA GLY A 66 15.57 9.89 -4.31
C GLY A 66 15.83 10.82 -3.12
N ASP A 67 16.31 12.04 -3.42
CA ASP A 67 16.56 13.08 -2.41
C ASP A 67 15.28 13.75 -1.88
N HIS A 68 14.12 13.45 -2.47
CA HIS A 68 12.81 13.99 -2.04
C HIS A 68 12.21 13.22 -0.85
N PHE A 69 13.03 12.41 -0.17
CA PHE A 69 12.62 11.66 1.00
C PHE A 69 12.46 12.60 2.21
N THR A 70 11.24 13.07 2.46
CA THR A 70 10.95 13.89 3.65
C THR A 70 11.11 13.02 4.91
N SER A 71 11.89 13.48 5.89
CA SER A 71 12.02 12.78 7.18
C SER A 71 10.67 12.62 7.88
N HIS A 72 9.70 13.48 7.59
CA HIS A 72 8.44 13.62 8.32
C HIS A 72 7.29 12.69 7.87
N ALA A 73 7.52 11.75 6.96
CA ALA A 73 6.48 10.83 6.48
C ALA A 73 6.40 9.56 7.35
N GLU A 74 5.20 9.24 7.86
CA GLU A 74 4.92 7.94 8.48
C GLU A 74 4.71 6.89 7.39
N ARG A 75 5.45 5.78 7.45
CA ARG A 75 5.50 4.81 6.34
C ARG A 75 5.12 3.41 6.78
N ARG A 76 4.38 2.74 5.90
CA ARG A 76 4.12 1.31 5.99
C ARG A 76 4.53 0.66 4.68
N GLU A 77 5.36 -0.36 4.77
CA GLU A 77 5.70 -1.21 3.63
C GLU A 77 4.90 -2.49 3.68
N PHE A 78 4.32 -2.83 2.54
CA PHE A 78 3.58 -4.06 2.35
C PHE A 78 4.21 -4.89 1.25
N VAL A 79 4.19 -6.20 1.44
CA VAL A 79 4.61 -7.17 0.42
C VAL A 79 3.41 -8.02 0.04
N TYR A 80 2.99 -7.90 -1.22
CA TYR A 80 2.04 -8.81 -1.84
C TYR A 80 2.79 -9.87 -2.62
N GLN A 81 2.54 -11.14 -2.30
CA GLN A 81 3.08 -12.25 -3.06
C GLN A 81 1.97 -12.95 -3.84
N SER A 82 2.02 -12.80 -5.16
CA SER A 82 1.09 -13.51 -6.04
C SER A 82 1.38 -15.01 -6.05
N ASN A 83 0.37 -15.82 -6.32
CA ASN A 83 0.58 -17.26 -6.49
C ASN A 83 1.21 -17.54 -7.87
N ALA A 84 2.52 -17.71 -7.90
CA ALA A 84 3.32 -17.99 -9.10
C ALA A 84 2.76 -19.13 -9.98
N SER A 85 2.14 -20.14 -9.36
CA SER A 85 1.52 -21.28 -10.06
C SER A 85 0.47 -20.85 -11.08
N HIS A 86 -0.27 -19.78 -10.77
CA HIS A 86 -1.32 -19.25 -11.65
C HIS A 86 -0.76 -18.68 -12.95
N PHE A 87 0.49 -18.21 -12.96
CA PHE A 87 1.14 -17.67 -14.15
C PHE A 87 1.86 -18.73 -14.99
N LEU A 88 2.30 -19.82 -14.37
CA LEU A 88 3.07 -20.89 -15.01
C LEU A 88 2.22 -21.93 -15.74
N LEU A 89 0.91 -21.99 -15.45
CA LEU A 89 -0.04 -22.96 -16.02
C LEU A 89 -0.42 -22.67 -17.50
N GLY A 90 0.35 -21.82 -18.20
CA GLY A 90 0.37 -21.74 -19.66
C GLY A 90 -0.66 -20.80 -20.28
N ASP A 91 -1.65 -20.37 -19.51
CA ASP A 91 -2.59 -19.35 -19.90
C ASP A 91 -2.49 -18.21 -18.90
N LEU A 92 -1.84 -17.11 -19.31
CA LEU A 92 -2.03 -15.76 -18.74
C LEU A 92 -3.49 -15.32 -18.96
N THR A 93 -4.44 -16.15 -18.54
CA THR A 93 -5.86 -15.89 -18.63
C THR A 93 -6.12 -14.72 -17.71
N GLY A 94 -6.75 -13.68 -18.26
CA GLY A 94 -7.17 -12.51 -17.48
C GLY A 94 -7.92 -12.88 -16.22
N TYR A 95 -8.54 -14.07 -16.16
CA TYR A 95 -9.14 -14.66 -14.96
C TYR A 95 -8.18 -14.76 -13.75
N TYR A 96 -6.98 -15.32 -13.90
CA TYR A 96 -6.06 -15.46 -12.77
C TYR A 96 -5.47 -14.12 -12.35
N VAL A 97 -5.14 -13.26 -13.31
CA VAL A 97 -4.67 -11.90 -13.05
C VAL A 97 -5.74 -11.10 -12.30
N GLU A 98 -7.01 -11.23 -12.71
CA GLU A 98 -8.15 -10.61 -12.02
C GLU A 98 -8.35 -11.15 -10.61
N LYS A 99 -8.22 -12.47 -10.40
CA LYS A 99 -8.30 -13.08 -9.07
C LYS A 99 -7.21 -12.53 -8.13
N GLU A 100 -5.96 -12.48 -8.58
CA GLU A 100 -4.84 -11.91 -7.81
C GLU A 100 -5.06 -10.42 -7.54
N ALA A 101 -5.55 -9.67 -8.52
CA ALA A 101 -5.87 -8.25 -8.35
C ALA A 101 -6.97 -8.03 -7.28
N LEU A 102 -8.01 -8.86 -7.27
CA LEU A 102 -9.05 -8.81 -6.23
C LEU A 102 -8.50 -9.16 -4.85
N GLN A 103 -7.57 -10.11 -4.75
CA GLN A 103 -6.90 -10.46 -3.49
C GLN A 103 -6.04 -9.32 -2.97
N LEU A 104 -5.25 -8.68 -3.84
CA LEU A 104 -4.47 -7.49 -3.51
C LEU A 104 -5.37 -6.37 -2.97
N LEU A 105 -6.46 -6.05 -3.68
CA LEU A 105 -7.42 -5.03 -3.27
C LEU A 105 -8.06 -5.38 -1.92
N ALA A 106 -8.51 -6.63 -1.73
CA ALA A 106 -9.09 -7.09 -0.47
C ALA A 106 -8.10 -6.97 0.70
N GLY A 107 -6.83 -7.31 0.49
CA GLY A 107 -5.76 -7.08 1.47
C GLY A 107 -5.62 -5.60 1.83
N LEU A 108 -5.58 -4.72 0.83
CA LEU A 108 -5.47 -3.27 1.05
C LEU A 108 -6.65 -2.73 1.86
N LEU A 109 -7.89 -3.17 1.62
CA LEU A 109 -9.04 -2.75 2.43
C LEU A 109 -8.91 -3.15 3.91
N GLN A 110 -8.29 -4.28 4.23
CA GLN A 110 -8.08 -4.69 5.62
C GLN A 110 -7.09 -3.76 6.34
N PHE A 111 -6.03 -3.32 5.65
CA PHE A 111 -5.02 -2.41 6.20
C PHE A 111 -5.40 -0.92 6.09
N ARG A 112 -6.40 -0.62 5.26
CA ARG A 112 -6.94 0.71 4.99
C ARG A 112 -8.47 0.69 5.08
N PRO A 113 -9.05 0.36 6.26
CA PRO A 113 -10.50 0.39 6.40
C PRO A 113 -10.97 1.81 6.09
N SER A 114 -11.90 1.94 5.14
CA SER A 114 -12.48 3.24 4.77
C SER A 114 -13.03 3.88 6.03
N SER A 115 -12.40 4.96 6.48
CA SER A 115 -12.82 5.70 7.66
C SER A 115 -14.07 6.50 7.33
N VAL A 116 -15.22 5.82 7.26
CA VAL A 116 -16.52 6.49 7.25
C VAL A 116 -16.69 7.17 8.62
N GLY A 117 -16.21 8.41 8.71
CA GLY A 117 -16.63 9.37 9.71
C GLY A 117 -15.56 10.01 10.60
N LYS A 118 -14.36 9.46 10.83
CA LYS A 118 -13.41 10.05 11.81
C LYS A 118 -11.93 9.69 11.58
N SER A 119 -11.26 10.43 10.68
CA SER A 119 -9.89 10.97 10.82
C SER A 119 -9.33 11.38 9.44
N SER A 120 -8.73 12.57 9.39
CA SER A 120 -8.36 13.34 8.20
C SER A 120 -7.01 12.94 7.58
N TYR A 121 -6.65 11.66 7.60
CA TYR A 121 -5.34 11.19 7.12
C TYR A 121 -5.53 10.28 5.91
N SER A 122 -5.63 10.88 4.72
CA SER A 122 -5.48 10.13 3.46
C SER A 122 -4.04 9.61 3.40
N ARG A 123 -3.87 8.30 3.16
CA ARG A 123 -2.56 7.68 2.99
C ARG A 123 -2.33 7.43 1.51
N SER A 124 -1.34 8.10 0.93
CA SER A 124 -0.96 7.87 -0.47
C SER A 124 -0.43 6.44 -0.65
N ILE A 125 -0.80 5.76 -1.74
CA ILE A 125 -0.24 4.46 -2.13
C ILE A 125 0.81 4.65 -3.22
N ILE A 126 1.94 3.96 -3.06
CA ILE A 126 2.92 3.75 -4.13
C ILE A 126 3.00 2.25 -4.41
N PHE A 127 2.75 1.84 -5.65
CA PHE A 127 2.94 0.46 -6.07
C PHE A 127 4.32 0.29 -6.71
N ILE A 128 5.04 -0.72 -6.25
CA ILE A 128 6.31 -1.17 -6.86
C ILE A 128 6.06 -2.58 -7.36
N ALA A 129 5.93 -2.72 -8.67
CA ALA A 129 5.56 -3.97 -9.29
C ALA A 129 6.81 -4.70 -9.82
N TYR A 130 6.94 -5.98 -9.49
CA TYR A 130 8.04 -6.81 -9.94
C TYR A 130 7.56 -7.91 -10.87
N GLU A 131 8.26 -8.09 -12.00
CA GLU A 131 7.97 -9.15 -12.98
C GLU A 131 6.48 -9.13 -13.41
N LEU A 132 5.77 -10.25 -13.25
CA LEU A 132 4.34 -10.37 -13.54
C LEU A 132 3.43 -9.65 -12.52
N GLY A 133 3.98 -9.11 -11.43
CA GLY A 133 3.24 -8.29 -10.49
C GLY A 133 2.65 -7.04 -11.13
N ALA A 134 3.25 -6.53 -12.22
CA ALA A 134 2.72 -5.38 -12.96
C ALA A 134 1.32 -5.66 -13.54
N LEU A 135 1.09 -6.88 -14.06
CA LEU A 135 -0.22 -7.28 -14.59
C LEU A 135 -1.29 -7.27 -13.49
N VAL A 136 -0.92 -7.70 -12.28
CA VAL A 136 -1.80 -7.69 -11.11
C VAL A 136 -2.16 -6.25 -10.72
N VAL A 137 -1.16 -5.37 -10.65
CA VAL A 137 -1.35 -3.95 -10.33
C VAL A 137 -2.24 -3.26 -11.37
N GLU A 138 -1.94 -3.42 -12.66
CA GLU A 138 -2.73 -2.85 -13.75
C GLU A 138 -4.20 -3.30 -13.66
N ARG A 139 -4.42 -4.60 -13.42
CA ARG A 139 -5.77 -5.13 -13.28
C ARG A 139 -6.47 -4.62 -12.02
N ALA A 140 -5.76 -4.49 -10.90
CA ALA A 140 -6.30 -3.93 -9.65
C ALA A 140 -6.74 -2.46 -9.83
N VAL A 141 -5.93 -1.66 -10.53
CA VAL A 141 -6.26 -0.27 -10.88
C VAL A 141 -7.50 -0.22 -11.78
N ALA A 142 -7.57 -1.06 -12.81
CA ALA A 142 -8.74 -1.13 -13.69
C ALA A 142 -10.03 -1.54 -12.95
N LEU A 143 -9.94 -2.52 -12.04
CA LEU A 143 -11.07 -3.01 -11.24
C LEU A 143 -11.56 -1.96 -10.23
N SER A 144 -10.63 -1.31 -9.53
CA SER A 144 -10.95 -0.25 -8.57
C SER A 144 -11.58 0.98 -9.26
N GLY A 145 -11.08 1.37 -10.44
CA GLY A 145 -11.64 2.47 -11.23
C GLY A 145 -13.04 2.19 -11.78
N SER A 146 -13.37 0.93 -12.07
CA SER A 146 -14.70 0.50 -12.57
C SER A 146 -15.73 0.27 -11.45
N HIS A 147 -15.30 0.02 -10.22
CA HIS A 147 -16.17 -0.28 -9.07
C HIS A 147 -15.93 0.69 -7.90
N GLN A 148 -16.11 1.99 -8.19
CA GLN A 148 -15.80 3.09 -7.28
C GLN A 148 -16.55 3.04 -5.95
N THR A 149 -17.70 2.35 -5.85
CA THR A 149 -18.47 2.23 -4.59
C THR A 149 -17.82 1.30 -3.56
N ILE A 150 -16.94 0.38 -3.99
CA ILE A 150 -16.29 -0.61 -3.11
C ILE A 150 -14.84 -0.21 -2.79
N TRP A 151 -14.16 0.46 -3.73
CA TRP A 151 -12.71 0.71 -3.67
C TRP A 151 -12.34 2.20 -3.71
N THR A 152 -13.26 3.10 -3.31
CA THR A 152 -13.21 4.55 -3.59
C THR A 152 -11.91 5.23 -3.18
N SER A 153 -11.27 4.80 -2.09
CA SER A 153 -10.06 5.41 -1.51
C SER A 153 -8.73 4.82 -2.01
N ILE A 154 -8.73 3.67 -2.69
CA ILE A 154 -7.48 3.05 -3.16
C ILE A 154 -6.98 3.78 -4.41
N PHE A 155 -7.89 4.18 -5.29
CA PHE A 155 -7.57 4.84 -6.55
C PHE A 155 -7.20 6.33 -6.38
N THR A 156 -7.95 7.09 -5.57
CA THR A 156 -7.67 8.53 -5.35
C THR A 156 -6.33 8.78 -4.71
N ASP A 157 -5.82 7.80 -3.97
CA ASP A 157 -4.61 7.93 -3.17
C ASP A 157 -3.39 7.35 -3.89
N THR A 158 -3.53 6.78 -5.10
CA THR A 158 -2.36 6.23 -5.83
C THR A 158 -1.58 7.35 -6.49
N VAL A 159 -0.36 7.61 -6.01
CA VAL A 159 0.46 8.75 -6.45
C VAL A 159 1.51 8.35 -7.48
N ARG A 160 1.98 7.10 -7.47
CA ARG A 160 3.08 6.67 -8.36
C ARG A 160 3.10 5.15 -8.61
N PHE A 161 3.48 4.79 -9.84
CA PHE A 161 3.84 3.42 -10.24
C PHE A 161 5.33 3.37 -10.58
N VAL A 162 6.02 2.35 -10.06
CA VAL A 162 7.39 2.02 -10.44
C VAL A 162 7.38 0.56 -10.93
N SER A 163 7.81 0.36 -12.17
CA SER A 163 7.88 -0.94 -12.86
C SER A 163 9.28 -1.18 -13.39
#